data_AF-A0A352XGQ5-F1
#
_entry.id   AF-A0A352XGQ5-F1
#
_cell.length_a   1.000
_cell.length_b   1.000
_cell.length_c   1.000
_cell.angle_alpha   90.00
_cell.angle_beta   90.00
_cell.angle_gamma   90.00
#
_symmetry.space_group_name_H-M   'P 1'
#
loop_
_entity.id
_entity.type
_entity.pdbx_description
1 polymer ?
#
loop_
_entity_poly.entity_id
_entity_poly.type
_entity_poly.pdbx_seq_one_letter_code
_entity_poly.pdbx_strand_id
1 'polypeptide(L)'
;MPTTEQFSQAANRWDLETLYTDLASAKGKRLTPVEKLHLRGLLCGYSPSEIAEKLGKNPKGVETDLCATIYRYVKSLVDKCSEKIENWRNITEWLEEAGYICNSPAKVPASGDFSDKFNITNITFQNNQITIDVFLQITVPLPQEASIQNLDL
;
A
#
# COMPACT_ATOMS: atom_id res chain seq x y z
N MET A 1 -25.01 -11.01 -15.10
CA MET A 1 -23.76 -10.36 -15.56
C MET A 1 -23.02 -9.87 -14.33
N PRO A 2 -21.75 -10.22 -14.08
CA PRO A 2 -21.01 -9.66 -12.96
C PRO A 2 -20.79 -8.16 -13.25
N THR A 3 -21.45 -7.30 -12.46
CA THR A 3 -21.33 -5.85 -12.57
C THR A 3 -19.94 -5.43 -12.11
N THR A 4 -19.32 -4.52 -12.87
CA THR A 4 -17.99 -3.93 -12.59
C THR A 4 -17.88 -3.25 -11.21
N GLU A 5 -19.01 -3.09 -10.52
CA GLU A 5 -19.15 -2.48 -9.19
C GLU A 5 -18.99 -3.46 -8.01
N GLN A 6 -18.87 -4.77 -8.25
CA GLN A 6 -18.60 -5.70 -7.16
C GLN A 6 -17.20 -5.45 -6.58
N PHE A 7 -17.11 -5.51 -5.24
CA PHE A 7 -15.90 -5.25 -4.46
C PHE A 7 -15.35 -3.82 -4.58
N SER A 8 -16.20 -2.84 -4.89
CA SER A 8 -15.81 -1.41 -4.96
C SER A 8 -15.21 -0.88 -3.66
N GLN A 9 -15.51 -1.51 -2.52
CA GLN A 9 -14.95 -1.17 -1.21
C GLN A 9 -13.42 -1.30 -1.15
N ALA A 10 -12.80 -2.10 -2.04
CA ALA A 10 -11.35 -2.20 -2.12
C ALA A 10 -10.70 -0.83 -2.41
N ALA A 11 -11.36 0.03 -3.20
CA ALA A 11 -10.86 1.35 -3.55
C ALA A 11 -10.72 2.30 -2.34
N ASN A 12 -11.37 1.99 -1.21
CA ASN A 12 -11.28 2.81 -0.01
C ASN A 12 -9.96 2.62 0.76
N ARG A 13 -9.31 1.47 0.62
CA ARG A 13 -8.09 1.12 1.35
C ARG A 13 -6.88 0.96 0.42
N TRP A 14 -7.11 0.65 -0.85
CA TRP A 14 -6.06 0.27 -1.79
C TRP A 14 -5.98 1.25 -2.95
N ASP A 15 -4.76 1.57 -3.36
CA ASP A 15 -4.49 2.35 -4.55
C ASP A 15 -4.65 1.45 -5.80
N LEU A 16 -5.91 1.29 -6.23
CA LEU A 16 -6.24 0.39 -7.33
C LEU A 16 -5.64 0.86 -8.67
N GLU A 17 -5.47 2.16 -8.87
CA GLU A 17 -4.91 2.70 -10.11
C GLU A 17 -3.45 2.30 -10.28
N THR A 18 -2.66 2.51 -9.23
CA THR A 18 -1.26 2.12 -9.19
C THR A 18 -1.12 0.60 -9.28
N LEU A 19 -1.91 -0.15 -8.49
CA LEU A 19 -1.93 -1.62 -8.54
C LEU A 19 -2.22 -2.17 -9.94
N TYR A 20 -3.22 -1.62 -10.65
CA TYR A 20 -3.53 -2.08 -12.01
C TYR A 20 -2.44 -1.75 -13.01
N THR A 21 -1.77 -0.62 -12.82
CA THR A 21 -0.68 -0.19 -13.70
C THR A 21 0.53 -1.08 -13.50
N ASP A 22 0.94 -1.29 -12.25
CA ASP A 22 2.08 -2.12 -11.89
C ASP A 22 1.86 -3.59 -12.23
N LEU A 23 0.68 -4.14 -11.93
CA LEU A 23 0.36 -5.52 -12.32
C LEU A 23 0.28 -5.66 -13.85
N ALA A 24 -0.14 -4.63 -14.59
CA ALA A 24 -0.12 -4.67 -16.05
C ALA A 24 1.32 -4.66 -16.59
N SER A 25 2.22 -3.92 -15.94
CA SER A 25 3.64 -3.93 -16.25
C SER A 25 4.27 -5.30 -15.94
N ALA A 26 3.98 -5.88 -14.77
CA ALA A 26 4.46 -7.21 -14.38
C ALA A 26 3.92 -8.32 -15.31
N LYS A 27 2.66 -8.22 -15.75
CA LYS A 27 2.05 -9.12 -16.75
C LYS A 27 2.59 -8.88 -18.17
N GLY A 28 3.10 -7.68 -18.46
CA GLY A 28 3.44 -7.20 -19.80
C GLY A 28 2.23 -6.88 -20.68
N LYS A 29 1.00 -6.89 -20.13
CA LYS A 29 -0.26 -6.63 -20.83
C LYS A 29 -1.30 -6.03 -19.87
N ARG A 30 -2.30 -5.34 -20.42
CA ARG A 30 -3.43 -4.80 -19.64
C ARG A 30 -4.17 -5.92 -18.89
N LEU A 31 -4.53 -5.65 -17.63
CA LEU A 31 -5.40 -6.55 -16.85
C LEU A 31 -6.79 -6.61 -17.48
N THR A 32 -7.32 -7.81 -17.60
CA THR A 32 -8.69 -8.06 -18.03
C THR A 32 -9.68 -7.62 -16.95
N PRO A 33 -10.95 -7.34 -17.30
CA PRO A 33 -11.97 -6.97 -16.32
C PRO A 33 -12.15 -8.02 -15.21
N VAL A 34 -11.99 -9.31 -15.57
CA VAL A 34 -12.13 -10.44 -14.62
C VAL A 34 -10.99 -10.45 -13.62
N GLU A 35 -9.75 -10.23 -14.04
CA GLU A 35 -8.60 -10.16 -13.15
C GLU A 35 -8.71 -8.99 -12.18
N LYS A 36 -9.12 -7.80 -12.67
CA LYS A 36 -9.38 -6.64 -11.80
C LYS A 36 -10.45 -6.95 -10.76
N LEU A 37 -11.48 -7.69 -11.14
CA LEU A 37 -12.58 -8.07 -10.26
C LEU A 37 -12.12 -9.07 -9.18
N HIS A 38 -11.39 -10.13 -9.57
CA HIS A 38 -10.85 -11.11 -8.63
C HIS A 38 -9.84 -10.46 -7.67
N LEU A 39 -8.99 -9.56 -8.15
CA LEU A 39 -8.07 -8.79 -7.33
C LEU A 39 -8.81 -7.93 -6.30
N ARG A 40 -9.84 -7.17 -6.70
CA ARG A 40 -10.64 -6.38 -5.74
C ARG A 40 -11.27 -7.28 -4.67
N GLY A 41 -11.75 -8.47 -5.04
CA GLY A 41 -12.26 -9.46 -4.10
C GLY A 41 -11.23 -9.83 -3.03
N LEU A 42 -10.00 -10.14 -3.44
CA LEU A 42 -8.90 -10.44 -2.51
C LEU A 42 -8.55 -9.24 -1.62
N LEU A 43 -8.46 -8.04 -2.19
CA LEU A 43 -8.12 -6.81 -1.47
C LEU A 43 -9.21 -6.41 -0.45
N CYS A 44 -10.46 -6.80 -0.68
CA CYS A 44 -11.54 -6.69 0.29
C CYS A 44 -11.46 -7.72 1.43
N GLY A 45 -10.53 -8.67 1.37
CA GLY A 45 -10.38 -9.72 2.38
C GLY A 45 -11.28 -10.94 2.17
N TYR A 46 -11.82 -11.14 0.96
CA TYR A 46 -12.58 -12.34 0.63
C TYR A 46 -11.67 -13.48 0.19
N SER A 47 -11.97 -14.69 0.65
CA SER A 47 -11.34 -15.90 0.15
C SER A 47 -11.75 -16.22 -1.30
N PRO A 48 -10.96 -16.99 -2.07
CA PRO A 48 -11.33 -17.42 -3.42
C PRO A 48 -12.72 -18.06 -3.51
N SER A 49 -13.12 -18.81 -2.49
CA SER A 49 -14.45 -19.42 -2.39
C SER A 49 -15.56 -18.38 -2.24
N GLU A 50 -15.38 -17.38 -1.37
CA GLU A 50 -16.35 -16.29 -1.18
C GLU A 50 -16.46 -15.40 -2.41
N ILE A 51 -15.33 -15.14 -3.08
CA ILE A 51 -15.32 -14.43 -4.36
C ILE A 51 -16.15 -15.21 -5.38
N ALA A 52 -15.93 -16.52 -5.51
CA ALA A 52 -16.67 -17.35 -6.44
C ALA A 52 -18.17 -17.37 -6.16
N GLU A 53 -18.57 -17.48 -4.89
CA GLU A 53 -19.97 -17.41 -4.47
C GLU A 53 -20.61 -16.08 -4.90
N LYS A 54 -19.96 -14.95 -4.60
CA LYS A 54 -20.44 -13.62 -5.00
C LYS A 54 -20.48 -13.39 -6.52
N LEU A 55 -19.59 -14.06 -7.26
CA LEU A 55 -19.56 -14.02 -8.72
C LEU A 55 -20.51 -15.03 -9.38
N GLY A 56 -21.14 -15.92 -8.61
CA GLY A 56 -21.91 -17.04 -9.15
C GLY A 56 -21.06 -18.00 -9.99
N LYS A 57 -19.77 -18.14 -9.65
CA LYS A 57 -18.78 -18.98 -10.35
C LYS A 57 -18.42 -20.21 -9.51
N ASN A 58 -17.80 -21.18 -10.16
CA ASN A 58 -17.27 -22.35 -9.47
C ASN A 58 -16.01 -21.96 -8.64
N PRO A 59 -15.98 -22.22 -7.32
CA PRO A 59 -14.84 -21.88 -6.45
C PRO A 59 -13.50 -22.41 -6.92
N LYS A 60 -13.46 -23.67 -7.41
CA LYS A 60 -12.23 -24.25 -7.97
C LYS A 60 -11.70 -23.50 -9.19
N GLY A 61 -12.61 -22.96 -10.00
CA GLY A 61 -12.24 -22.18 -11.18
C GLY A 61 -11.62 -20.84 -10.81
N VAL A 62 -12.20 -20.14 -9.82
CA VAL A 62 -11.68 -18.86 -9.33
C VAL A 62 -10.32 -19.04 -8.63
N GLU A 63 -10.17 -20.09 -7.83
CA GLU A 63 -8.89 -20.40 -7.18
C GLU A 63 -7.77 -20.69 -8.19
N THR A 64 -8.06 -21.51 -9.21
CA THR A 64 -7.11 -21.81 -10.28
C THR A 64 -6.74 -20.55 -11.07
N ASP A 65 -7.73 -19.71 -11.39
CA ASP A 65 -7.53 -18.45 -12.12
C ASP A 65 -6.66 -17.48 -11.31
N LEU A 66 -6.95 -17.30 -10.02
CA LEU A 66 -6.15 -16.46 -9.11
C LEU A 66 -4.70 -16.94 -9.01
N CYS A 67 -4.49 -18.25 -8.90
CA CYS A 67 -3.16 -18.85 -8.84
C CYS A 67 -2.36 -18.64 -10.13
N ALA A 68 -3.01 -18.81 -11.29
CA ALA A 68 -2.38 -18.65 -12.59
C ALA A 68 -2.13 -17.18 -12.99
N THR A 69 -2.97 -16.26 -12.48
CA THR A 69 -2.95 -14.84 -12.86
C THR A 69 -2.43 -13.96 -11.72
N ILE A 70 -3.29 -13.55 -10.79
CA ILE A 70 -3.02 -12.56 -9.75
C ILE A 70 -1.79 -12.95 -8.92
N TYR A 71 -1.72 -14.19 -8.46
CA TYR A 71 -0.61 -14.65 -7.61
C TYR A 71 0.72 -14.58 -8.34
N ARG A 72 0.72 -14.96 -9.63
CA ARG A 72 1.90 -14.89 -10.48
C ARG A 72 2.35 -13.45 -10.72
N TYR A 73 1.41 -12.54 -10.95
CA TYR A 73 1.70 -11.13 -11.22
C TYR A 73 2.22 -10.42 -9.97
N VAL A 74 1.58 -10.66 -8.82
CA VAL A 74 2.03 -10.09 -7.54
C VAL A 74 3.42 -10.59 -7.19
N LYS A 75 3.71 -11.89 -7.33
CA LYS A 75 5.07 -12.43 -7.14
C LYS A 75 6.12 -11.73 -7.98
N SER A 76 5.81 -11.49 -9.25
CA SER A 76 6.71 -10.78 -10.15
C SER A 76 6.86 -9.30 -9.79
N LEU A 77 5.84 -8.71 -9.17
CA LEU A 77 5.83 -7.31 -8.77
C LEU A 77 6.65 -7.06 -7.51
N VAL A 78 6.50 -7.92 -6.49
CA VAL A 78 7.22 -7.80 -5.20
C VAL A 78 8.55 -8.58 -5.16
N ASP A 79 9.03 -9.05 -6.31
CA ASP A 79 10.23 -9.87 -6.47
C ASP A 79 10.27 -11.16 -5.61
N LYS A 80 9.09 -11.66 -5.19
CA LYS A 80 8.94 -12.89 -4.39
C LYS A 80 8.67 -14.13 -5.25
N CYS A 81 9.33 -14.23 -6.41
CA CYS A 81 9.14 -15.35 -7.34
C CYS A 81 9.41 -16.72 -6.69
N SER A 82 10.39 -16.78 -5.78
CA SER A 82 10.82 -18.00 -5.07
C SER A 82 9.93 -18.36 -3.88
N GLU A 83 9.11 -17.44 -3.38
CA GLU A 83 8.34 -17.63 -2.15
C GLU A 83 7.03 -18.40 -2.45
N LYS A 84 6.71 -19.42 -1.67
CA LYS A 84 5.47 -20.19 -1.85
C LYS A 84 4.30 -19.41 -1.25
N ILE A 85 3.24 -19.20 -2.04
CA ILE A 85 1.99 -18.64 -1.50
C ILE A 85 1.23 -19.79 -0.86
N GLU A 86 1.26 -19.86 0.46
CA GLU A 86 0.53 -20.87 1.22
C GLU A 86 -0.88 -20.42 1.59
N ASN A 87 -1.08 -19.11 1.71
CA ASN A 87 -2.38 -18.50 1.98
C ASN A 87 -2.61 -17.30 1.05
N TRP A 88 -3.85 -17.14 0.59
CA TRP A 88 -4.25 -16.00 -0.24
C TRP A 88 -4.03 -14.66 0.47
N ARG A 89 -4.03 -14.66 1.82
CA ARG A 89 -3.71 -13.49 2.64
C ARG A 89 -2.29 -12.96 2.45
N ASN A 90 -1.34 -13.82 2.11
CA ASN A 90 0.03 -13.39 1.81
C ASN A 90 0.04 -12.38 0.64
N ILE A 91 -0.88 -12.50 -0.32
CA ILE A 91 -0.98 -11.53 -1.42
C ILE A 91 -1.33 -10.14 -0.89
N THR A 92 -2.33 -10.05 -0.01
CA THR A 92 -2.70 -8.77 0.59
C THR A 92 -1.57 -8.23 1.47
N GLU A 93 -0.88 -9.08 2.24
CA GLU A 93 0.25 -8.66 3.08
C GLU A 93 1.41 -8.13 2.24
N TRP A 94 1.80 -8.82 1.17
CA TRP A 94 2.88 -8.36 0.29
C TRP A 94 2.55 -7.05 -0.43
N LEU A 95 1.30 -6.86 -0.84
CA LEU A 95 0.88 -5.60 -1.44
C LEU A 95 0.82 -4.46 -0.40
N GLU A 96 0.49 -4.77 0.85
CA GLU A 96 0.56 -3.82 1.97
C GLU A 96 2.02 -3.41 2.24
N GLU A 97 2.94 -4.37 2.34
CA GLU A 97 4.38 -4.11 2.51
C GLU A 97 5.00 -3.33 1.35
N ALA A 98 4.51 -3.56 0.12
CA ALA A 98 4.94 -2.81 -1.06
C ALA A 98 4.37 -1.38 -1.12
N GLY A 99 3.53 -0.99 -0.16
CA GLY A 99 3.02 0.38 -0.05
C GLY A 99 1.80 0.69 -0.91
N TYR A 100 1.07 -0.32 -1.38
CA TYR A 100 -0.13 -0.12 -2.21
C TYR A 100 -1.40 0.25 -1.42
N ILE A 101 -1.30 0.38 -0.11
CA ILE A 101 -2.40 0.88 0.71
C ILE A 101 -2.46 2.39 0.58
N CYS A 102 -3.62 2.88 0.15
CA CYS A 102 -3.95 4.30 0.08
C CYS A 102 -4.22 4.75 1.53
N ASN A 103 -3.15 4.94 2.31
CA ASN A 103 -3.10 5.47 3.66
C ASN A 103 -4.43 5.45 4.47
N SER A 104 -4.56 4.48 5.39
CA SER A 104 -4.98 4.89 6.73
C SER A 104 -4.01 5.97 7.22
N PRO A 105 -4.44 6.96 8.04
CA PRO A 105 -3.63 8.14 8.36
C PRO A 105 -2.22 7.67 8.74
N ALA A 106 -1.24 8.13 7.96
CA ALA A 106 0.13 7.66 8.02
C ALA A 106 0.55 7.42 9.47
N LYS A 107 0.83 6.16 9.83
CA LYS A 107 1.88 5.93 10.82
C LYS A 107 3.16 6.36 10.12
N VAL A 108 3.43 7.66 10.18
CA VAL A 108 4.79 8.19 10.15
C VAL A 108 5.60 7.24 11.04
N PRO A 109 6.73 6.67 10.57
CA PRO A 109 7.65 6.04 11.49
C PRO A 109 8.06 7.12 12.48
N ALA A 110 7.44 7.10 13.66
CA ALA A 110 7.90 7.81 14.83
C ALA A 110 9.19 7.11 15.27
N SER A 111 10.24 7.31 14.50
CA SER A 111 11.62 7.04 14.84
C SER A 111 12.30 8.40 14.77
N GLY A 112 11.91 9.24 15.72
CA GLY A 112 12.27 10.63 15.86
C GLY A 112 11.38 11.21 16.93
N ASP A 113 11.88 11.26 18.17
CA ASP A 113 11.32 12.05 19.26
C ASP A 113 11.28 13.52 18.85
N PHE A 114 10.27 13.93 18.07
CA PHE A 114 9.99 15.33 17.84
C PHE A 114 9.21 15.84 19.05
N SER A 115 9.93 16.19 20.12
CA SER A 115 9.43 17.01 21.22
C SER A 115 9.44 18.50 20.86
N ASP A 116 9.53 18.83 19.57
CA ASP A 116 9.50 20.21 19.11
C ASP A 116 8.06 20.74 19.20
N LYS A 117 7.93 21.90 19.86
CA LYS A 117 6.63 22.58 20.00
C LYS A 117 6.28 23.26 18.68
N PHE A 118 5.14 22.90 18.10
CA PHE A 118 4.57 23.56 16.95
C PHE A 118 3.49 24.54 17.40
N ASN A 119 3.61 25.80 16.99
CA ASN A 119 2.56 26.80 17.20
C ASN A 119 1.90 27.09 15.86
N ILE A 120 0.60 26.83 15.78
CA ILE A 120 -0.22 27.21 14.63
C ILE A 120 -0.63 28.66 14.85
N THR A 121 -0.19 29.55 13.98
CA THR A 121 -0.47 30.99 14.12
C THR A 121 -1.80 31.34 13.47
N ASN A 122 -2.15 30.71 12.35
CA ASN A 122 -3.36 31.00 11.63
C ASN A 122 -3.80 29.82 10.76
N ILE A 123 -5.11 29.65 10.61
CA ILE A 123 -5.72 28.67 9.70
C ILE A 123 -6.76 29.40 8.87
N THR A 124 -6.60 29.40 7.56
CA THR A 124 -7.51 30.08 6.62
C THR A 124 -8.12 29.10 5.63
N PHE A 125 -9.42 29.24 5.39
CA PHE A 125 -10.18 28.45 4.41
C PHE A 125 -10.72 29.41 3.35
N GLN A 126 -10.17 29.40 2.14
CA GLN A 126 -10.62 30.26 1.04
C GLN A 126 -10.53 29.52 -0.30
N ASN A 127 -11.52 29.70 -1.18
CA ASN A 127 -11.55 29.16 -2.55
C ASN A 127 -11.14 27.67 -2.65
N ASN A 128 -11.75 26.79 -1.84
CA ASN A 128 -11.39 25.36 -1.76
C ASN A 128 -9.95 25.05 -1.33
N GLN A 129 -9.21 26.04 -0.84
CA GLN A 129 -7.86 25.89 -0.31
C GLN A 129 -7.85 26.10 1.21
N ILE A 130 -7.06 25.27 1.88
CA ILE A 130 -6.73 25.42 3.30
C ILE A 130 -5.28 25.89 3.35
N THR A 131 -5.05 27.04 3.97
CA THR A 131 -3.71 27.58 4.25
C THR A 131 -3.47 27.54 5.75
N ILE A 132 -2.35 26.93 6.15
CA ILE A 132 -1.96 26.78 7.55
C ILE A 132 -0.61 27.47 7.73
N ASP A 133 -0.60 28.54 8.52
CA ASP A 133 0.62 29.26 8.87
C ASP A 133 1.21 28.65 10.14
N VAL A 134 2.42 28.11 10.04
CA VAL A 134 3.12 27.44 11.14
C VAL A 134 4.42 28.14 11.49
N PHE A 135 4.69 28.27 12.79
CA PHE A 135 5.99 28.67 13.30
C PHE A 135 6.70 27.44 13.88
N LEU A 136 7.87 27.12 13.32
CA LEU A 136 8.70 25.97 13.72
C LEU A 136 9.99 26.44 14.37
N GLN A 137 10.24 25.99 15.60
CA GLN A 137 11.48 26.19 16.32
C GLN A 137 12.15 24.84 16.58
N ILE A 138 13.34 24.65 16.03
CA ILE A 138 14.13 23.41 16.18
C ILE A 138 15.33 23.71 17.07
N THR A 139 15.55 22.89 18.09
CA THR A 139 16.75 22.98 18.94
C THR A 139 17.68 21.82 18.62
N VAL A 140 18.79 22.10 17.94
CA VAL A 140 19.81 21.09 17.65
C VAL A 140 20.95 21.20 18.67
N PRO A 141 21.38 20.09 19.31
CA PRO A 141 22.55 20.11 20.17
C PRO A 141 23.79 20.32 19.30
N LEU A 142 24.58 21.35 19.63
CA LEU A 142 25.86 21.58 18.97
C LEU A 142 26.86 20.51 19.45
N PRO A 143 27.54 19.78 18.55
CA PRO A 143 28.55 18.82 18.96
C PRO A 143 29.70 19.54 19.67
N GLN A 144 30.05 19.11 20.89
CA GLN A 144 31.24 19.59 21.58
C GLN A 144 32.47 19.08 20.83
N GLU A 145 33.35 19.99 20.40
CA GLU A 145 34.66 19.65 19.82
C GLU A 145 35.39 18.66 20.73
N ALA A 146 35.67 17.46 20.20
CA ALA A 146 36.52 16.51 20.89
C ALA A 146 37.95 17.08 20.90
N SER A 147 38.42 17.49 22.08
CA SER A 147 39.84 17.82 22.31
C SER A 147 40.70 16.61 21.94
N ILE A 148 41.39 16.68 20.80
CA ILE A 148 42.42 15.72 20.43
C ILE A 148 43.61 15.95 21.38
N GLN A 149 43.77 15.08 22.37
CA GLN A 149 45.00 15.02 23.15
C GLN A 149 46.07 14.35 22.28
N ASN A 150 47.12 15.11 21.96
CA ASN A 150 48.28 14.68 21.19
C ASN A 150 48.95 13.48 21.89
N LEU A 151 49.23 12.43 21.11
CA LEU A 151 50.07 11.31 21.53
C LEU A 151 51.53 11.67 21.22
N ASP A 152 52.31 11.94 22.27
CA ASP A 152 53.76 12.21 22.19
C ASP A 152 54.52 10.91 21.84
N LEU A 153 55.49 11.03 20.93
CA LEU A 153 56.23 9.95 20.25
C LEU A 153 57.40 9.41 21.09
#